data_AF-A0A9P6EF07-F1
#
_entry.id   AF-A0A9P6EF07-F1
#
_cell.length_a   1.000
_cell.length_b   1.000
_cell.length_c   1.000
_cell.angle_alpha   90.00
_cell.angle_beta   90.00
_cell.angle_gamma   90.00
#
_symmetry.space_group_name_H-M   'P 1'
#
loop_
_entity.id
_entity.type
_entity.pdbx_description
1 polymer ?
#
loop_
_entity_poly.entity_id
_entity_poly.type
_entity_poly.pdbx_seq_one_letter_code
_entity_poly.pdbx_strand_id
1 'polypeptide(L)'
;MAKYAGGGHQDPSTCLEGTRTTALEKIDKWKRKTLEEENPKMMWLTGSTGSGKTAITQTVYERFKAEELLVVQTSFCRSTGCTDPKYLPLSIAYQLAVANSSLKAAIQAVVQADPAVIDASIDAQLQRLVLEPISENASQIPMVYVILDGLDECGVEDQQIHIIQLIQSIVTEQHLPIRFLIASRPESWIQTTLSSPSAPSLPTVFLNQDKEADSDIQLFYETEFKRIHNDPRHAHSMTSAPSPWPSTENIEWLVRWASGQFIYAKMVTRFVGEPGHSPIRRLEIVLQPNSGL
;
A
#
# COMPACT_ATOMS: atom_id res chain seq x y z
N MET A 1 22.16 -2.98 5.65
CA MET A 1 21.70 -4.34 5.99
C MET A 1 20.65 -4.22 7.08
N ALA A 2 19.37 -4.45 6.77
CA ALA A 2 18.34 -4.65 7.77
C ALA A 2 17.53 -5.87 7.34
N LYS A 3 17.76 -7.00 8.01
CA LYS A 3 16.87 -8.15 7.97
C LYS A 3 16.81 -8.74 9.38
N TYR A 4 15.57 -8.90 9.84
CA TYR A 4 15.09 -9.75 10.93
C TYR A 4 15.51 -9.43 12.37
N ALA A 5 14.57 -8.83 13.11
CA ALA A 5 14.36 -9.14 14.52
C ALA A 5 13.00 -9.85 14.65
N GLY A 6 13.03 -11.07 15.21
CA GLY A 6 11.84 -11.87 15.47
C GLY A 6 10.94 -11.23 16.52
N GLY A 7 9.64 -11.26 16.23
CA GLY A 7 8.58 -10.75 17.09
C GLY A 7 7.35 -10.41 16.26
N GLY A 8 6.50 -11.40 15.98
CA GLY A 8 5.12 -11.22 15.49
C GLY A 8 4.91 -10.29 14.27
N HIS A 9 5.86 -10.22 13.33
CA HIS A 9 5.71 -9.43 12.12
C HIS A 9 4.61 -10.03 11.24
N GLN A 10 3.49 -9.32 11.12
CA GLN A 10 2.61 -9.48 9.96
C GLN A 10 3.40 -8.95 8.77
N ASP A 11 3.85 -9.83 7.88
CA ASP A 11 4.23 -9.40 6.53
C ASP A 11 3.07 -8.54 5.98
N PRO A 12 3.36 -7.45 5.23
CA PRO A 12 2.31 -6.74 4.51
C PRO A 12 1.61 -7.75 3.61
N SER A 13 0.42 -8.20 4.01
CA SER A 13 -0.33 -9.18 3.24
C SER A 13 -0.83 -8.49 1.98
N THR A 14 -0.52 -9.03 0.81
CA THR A 14 -1.20 -8.70 -0.44
C THR A 14 -2.71 -8.84 -0.29
N CYS A 15 -3.46 -8.22 -1.21
CA CYS A 15 -4.88 -8.49 -1.38
C CYS A 15 -5.14 -9.99 -1.50
N LEU A 16 -6.20 -10.46 -0.84
CA LEU A 16 -6.72 -11.80 -1.07
C LEU A 16 -7.15 -11.92 -2.53
N GLU A 17 -6.86 -13.06 -3.16
CA GLU A 17 -7.28 -13.31 -4.54
C GLU A 17 -8.79 -13.10 -4.69
N GLY A 18 -9.18 -12.36 -5.73
CA GLY A 18 -10.59 -12.00 -5.96
C GLY A 18 -11.10 -10.77 -5.20
N THR A 19 -10.27 -10.12 -4.37
CA THR A 19 -10.63 -8.86 -3.69
C THR A 19 -9.99 -7.63 -4.31
N ARG A 20 -10.61 -6.46 -4.13
CA ARG A 20 -10.13 -5.15 -4.61
C ARG A 20 -9.83 -5.13 -6.11
N THR A 21 -10.53 -5.96 -6.87
CA THR A 21 -10.30 -6.18 -8.30
C THR A 21 -10.50 -4.89 -9.08
N THR A 22 -11.55 -4.11 -8.76
CA THR A 22 -11.83 -2.84 -9.43
C THR A 22 -10.71 -1.82 -9.22
N ALA A 23 -10.18 -1.72 -8.00
CA ALA A 23 -9.06 -0.82 -7.69
C ALA A 23 -7.79 -1.23 -8.45
N LEU A 24 -7.47 -2.53 -8.45
CA LEU A 24 -6.31 -3.07 -9.13
C LEU A 24 -6.40 -2.88 -10.65
N GLU A 25 -7.56 -3.09 -11.26
CA GLU A 25 -7.80 -2.85 -12.69
C GLU A 25 -7.61 -1.39 -13.10
N LYS A 26 -8.07 -0.44 -12.26
CA LYS A 26 -7.85 0.99 -12.49
C LYS A 26 -6.36 1.33 -12.48
N ILE A 27 -5.59 0.77 -11.56
CA ILE A 27 -4.13 0.95 -11.46
C ILE A 27 -3.44 0.32 -12.68
N ASP A 28 -3.83 -0.89 -13.08
CA ASP A 28 -3.29 -1.55 -14.28
C ASP A 28 -3.61 -0.79 -15.57
N LYS A 29 -4.79 -0.15 -15.66
CA LYS A 29 -5.12 0.74 -16.78
C LYS A 29 -4.25 1.99 -16.80
N TRP A 30 -3.98 2.58 -15.63
CA TRP A 30 -3.10 3.74 -15.51
C TRP A 30 -1.64 3.41 -15.85
N LYS A 31 -1.17 2.22 -15.46
CA LYS A 31 0.15 1.69 -15.83
C LYS A 31 0.39 1.66 -17.34
N ARG A 32 -0.59 1.16 -18.11
CA ARG A 32 -0.46 0.85 -19.56
C ARG A 32 -0.44 2.05 -20.51
N LYS A 33 -0.88 3.23 -20.08
CA LYS A 33 -0.89 4.42 -20.93
C LYS A 33 0.55 4.89 -21.23
N THR A 34 0.86 5.32 -22.44
CA THR A 34 2.24 5.70 -22.87
C THR A 34 2.64 7.09 -22.35
N LEU A 35 3.87 7.53 -22.63
CA LEU A 35 4.33 8.91 -22.37
C LEU A 35 3.77 9.94 -23.37
N GLU A 36 3.27 9.47 -24.51
CA GLU A 36 2.81 10.31 -25.65
C GLU A 36 1.32 10.69 -25.52
N GLU A 37 0.56 9.93 -24.75
CA GLU A 37 -0.79 10.32 -24.34
C GLU A 37 -0.69 11.40 -23.24
N GLU A 38 -1.60 12.38 -23.21
CA GLU A 38 -1.78 13.28 -22.06
C GLU A 38 -2.12 12.45 -20.81
N ASN A 39 -1.09 11.89 -20.20
CA ASN A 39 -1.24 10.80 -19.26
C ASN A 39 -0.72 11.24 -17.89
N PRO A 40 -1.59 11.23 -16.87
CA PRO A 40 -1.18 11.63 -15.53
C PRO A 40 -0.07 10.72 -15.01
N LYS A 41 1.09 11.30 -14.70
CA LYS A 41 2.22 10.58 -14.09
C LYS A 41 2.03 10.33 -12.58
N MET A 42 0.92 10.80 -12.01
CA MET A 42 0.56 10.60 -10.61
C MET A 42 -0.84 9.97 -10.52
N MET A 43 -1.03 9.05 -9.59
CA MET A 43 -2.33 8.49 -9.21
C MET A 43 -2.45 8.48 -7.68
N TRP A 44 -3.65 8.78 -7.18
CA TRP A 44 -3.94 8.78 -5.75
C TRP A 44 -4.90 7.65 -5.36
N LEU A 45 -4.46 6.77 -4.47
CA LEU A 45 -5.25 5.72 -3.82
C LEU A 45 -5.63 6.19 -2.42
N THR A 46 -6.92 6.38 -2.17
CA THR A 46 -7.40 6.98 -0.92
C THR A 46 -8.57 6.24 -0.29
N GLY A 47 -8.68 6.36 1.03
CA GLY A 47 -9.71 5.70 1.83
C GLY A 47 -9.39 5.78 3.32
N SER A 48 -10.32 5.32 4.15
CA SER A 48 -10.19 5.33 5.62
C SER A 48 -9.13 4.33 6.09
N THR A 49 -8.82 4.38 7.38
CA THR A 49 -8.03 3.34 8.05
C THR A 49 -8.70 1.98 7.85
N GLY A 50 -7.90 0.95 7.59
CA GLY A 50 -8.43 -0.40 7.42
C GLY A 50 -9.16 -0.67 6.10
N SER A 51 -9.19 0.27 5.15
CA SER A 51 -9.78 0.04 3.83
C SER A 51 -8.96 -0.87 2.92
N GLY A 52 -7.70 -1.17 3.28
CA GLY A 52 -6.84 -2.10 2.51
C GLY A 52 -5.86 -1.42 1.54
N LYS A 53 -5.63 -0.11 1.65
CA LYS A 53 -4.64 0.63 0.83
C LYS A 53 -3.27 -0.06 0.79
N THR A 54 -2.70 -0.41 1.94
CA THR A 54 -1.41 -1.11 2.05
C THR A 54 -1.40 -2.48 1.39
N ALA A 55 -2.52 -3.22 1.45
CA ALA A 55 -2.61 -4.51 0.77
C ALA A 55 -2.63 -4.33 -0.75
N ILE A 56 -3.30 -3.29 -1.25
CA ILE A 56 -3.34 -2.94 -2.67
C ILE A 56 -1.96 -2.50 -3.15
N THR A 57 -1.29 -1.57 -2.46
CA THR A 57 0.05 -1.10 -2.85
C THR A 57 1.06 -2.25 -2.87
N GLN A 58 1.01 -3.14 -1.88
CA GLN A 58 1.82 -4.36 -1.86
C GLN A 58 1.53 -5.29 -3.04
N THR A 59 0.25 -5.54 -3.35
CA THR A 59 -0.14 -6.35 -4.51
C THR A 59 0.34 -5.72 -5.82
N VAL A 60 0.22 -4.40 -5.96
CA VAL A 60 0.69 -3.67 -7.15
C VAL A 60 2.20 -3.82 -7.30
N TYR A 61 2.96 -3.67 -6.22
CA TYR A 61 4.41 -3.85 -6.23
C TYR A 61 4.84 -5.25 -6.67
N GLU A 62 4.21 -6.29 -6.11
CA GLU A 62 4.52 -7.68 -6.48
C GLU A 62 4.15 -7.98 -7.93
N ARG A 63 3.01 -7.47 -8.42
CA ARG A 63 2.64 -7.58 -9.83
C ARG A 63 3.64 -6.89 -10.74
N PHE A 64 4.03 -5.65 -10.40
CA PHE A 64 4.96 -4.88 -11.22
C PHE A 64 6.35 -5.54 -11.24
N LYS A 65 6.79 -6.10 -10.11
CA LYS A 65 8.01 -6.92 -10.07
C LYS A 65 7.92 -8.17 -10.91
N ALA A 66 6.79 -8.89 -10.87
CA ALA A 66 6.58 -10.10 -11.67
C ALA A 66 6.53 -9.79 -13.17
N GLU A 67 6.11 -8.59 -13.55
CA GLU A 67 6.15 -8.05 -14.92
C GLU A 67 7.51 -7.45 -15.30
N GLU A 68 8.54 -7.59 -14.44
CA GLU A 68 9.90 -7.05 -14.65
C GLU A 68 9.95 -5.52 -14.84
N LEU A 69 8.95 -4.81 -14.32
CA LEU A 69 8.94 -3.35 -14.31
C LEU A 69 9.90 -2.80 -13.25
N LEU A 70 10.47 -1.63 -13.53
CA LEU A 70 11.33 -0.92 -12.58
C LEU A 70 10.45 -0.23 -11.53
N VAL A 71 10.11 -0.98 -10.47
CA VAL A 71 9.24 -0.52 -9.38
C VAL A 71 9.99 -0.43 -8.06
N VAL A 72 9.74 0.64 -7.32
CA VAL A 72 10.22 0.85 -5.94
C VAL A 72 9.02 1.15 -5.04
N GLN A 73 9.09 0.71 -3.78
CA GLN A 73 8.05 0.96 -2.80
C GLN A 73 8.67 1.48 -1.51
N THR A 74 8.08 2.55 -0.98
CA THR A 74 8.41 3.09 0.33
C THR A 74 7.12 3.26 1.13
N SER A 75 7.17 2.95 2.42
CA SER A 75 6.03 3.13 3.31
C SER A 75 6.41 3.99 4.52
N PHE A 76 5.42 4.76 4.98
CA PHE A 76 5.46 5.48 6.25
C PHE A 76 4.51 4.80 7.23
N CYS A 77 4.91 4.75 8.51
CA CYS A 77 4.11 4.22 9.60
C CYS A 77 4.45 4.97 10.88
N ARG A 78 3.44 5.46 11.60
CA ARG A 78 3.67 6.17 12.88
C ARG A 78 4.01 5.25 14.06
N SER A 79 3.60 3.97 13.99
CA SER A 79 3.62 3.05 15.14
C SER A 79 4.84 2.13 15.20
N THR A 80 5.61 2.03 14.12
CA THR A 80 6.81 1.20 13.98
C THR A 80 7.86 1.99 13.22
N GLY A 81 9.15 1.79 13.49
CA GLY A 81 10.31 2.54 12.95
C GLY A 81 10.46 2.59 11.43
N CYS A 82 9.47 3.15 10.74
CA CYS A 82 9.46 3.47 9.33
C CYS A 82 10.20 4.77 9.06
N THR A 83 10.52 4.94 7.78
CA THR A 83 11.35 5.97 7.18
C THR A 83 10.95 7.37 7.67
N ASP A 84 11.81 8.01 8.46
CA ASP A 84 11.75 9.47 8.64
C ASP A 84 11.67 10.10 7.24
N PRO A 85 10.73 11.04 6.96
CA PRO A 85 10.58 11.70 5.66
C PRO A 85 11.90 12.07 4.98
N LYS A 86 12.91 12.44 5.78
CA LYS A 86 14.25 12.77 5.28
C LYS A 86 14.94 11.65 4.51
N TYR A 87 14.62 10.39 4.79
CA TYR A 87 15.23 9.23 4.14
C TYR A 87 14.42 8.75 2.93
N LEU A 88 13.30 9.41 2.58
CA LEU A 88 12.51 9.03 1.41
C LEU A 88 13.36 9.01 0.13
N PRO A 89 14.12 10.07 -0.22
CA PRO A 89 14.92 10.07 -1.44
C PRO A 89 16.01 9.00 -1.42
N LEU A 90 16.68 8.81 -0.28
CA LEU A 90 17.71 7.78 -0.10
C LEU A 90 17.16 6.37 -0.26
N SER A 91 15.95 6.12 0.25
CA SER A 91 15.26 4.83 0.13
C SER A 91 14.89 4.53 -1.32
N ILE A 92 14.43 5.53 -2.07
CA ILE A 92 14.14 5.43 -3.50
C ILE A 92 15.44 5.16 -4.27
N ALA A 93 16.47 5.99 -4.08
CA ALA A 93 17.76 5.88 -4.76
C ALA A 93 18.41 4.51 -4.54
N TYR A 94 18.41 4.02 -3.30
CA TYR A 94 18.92 2.68 -2.99
C TYR A 94 18.17 1.58 -3.74
N GLN A 95 16.84 1.61 -3.73
CA GLN A 95 16.04 0.60 -4.44
C GLN A 95 16.26 0.64 -5.95
N LEU A 96 16.38 1.84 -6.54
CA LEU A 96 16.72 2.01 -7.96
C LEU A 96 18.11 1.43 -8.29
N ALA A 97 19.11 1.72 -7.47
CA ALA A 97 20.46 1.19 -7.63
C ALA A 97 20.53 -0.34 -7.47
N VAL A 98 19.64 -0.94 -6.69
CA VAL A 98 19.53 -2.41 -6.59
C VAL A 98 18.85 -2.98 -7.82
N ALA A 99 17.85 -2.29 -8.37
CA ALA A 99 17.01 -2.80 -9.45
C ALA A 99 17.58 -2.59 -10.87
N ASN A 100 18.43 -1.59 -11.09
CA ASN A 100 18.96 -1.26 -12.41
C ASN A 100 20.44 -0.86 -12.37
N SER A 101 21.27 -1.49 -13.22
CA SER A 101 22.72 -1.29 -13.23
C SER A 101 23.16 0.09 -13.74
N SER A 102 22.45 0.69 -14.69
CA SER A 102 22.75 2.03 -15.18
C SER A 102 22.48 3.08 -14.09
N LEU A 103 21.32 2.97 -13.42
CA LEU A 103 21.00 3.83 -12.27
C LEU A 103 21.96 3.60 -11.11
N LYS A 104 22.37 2.35 -10.86
CA LYS A 104 23.40 2.05 -9.85
C LYS A 104 24.69 2.81 -10.11
N ALA A 105 25.20 2.77 -11.35
CA ALA A 105 26.44 3.44 -11.71
C ALA A 105 26.32 4.97 -11.56
N ALA A 106 25.22 5.56 -12.03
CA ALA A 106 24.96 7.00 -11.92
C ALA A 106 24.86 7.45 -10.45
N ILE A 107 24.07 6.75 -9.63
CA ILE A 107 23.92 7.06 -8.19
C ILE A 107 25.24 6.91 -7.44
N GLN A 108 26.02 5.87 -7.75
CA GLN A 108 27.35 5.68 -7.16
C GLN A 108 28.31 6.81 -7.53
N ALA A 109 28.29 7.29 -8.78
CA ALA A 109 29.12 8.41 -9.21
C ALA A 109 28.78 9.70 -8.44
N VAL A 110 27.49 9.97 -8.22
CA VAL A 110 27.04 11.14 -7.42
C VAL A 110 27.57 11.05 -5.99
N VAL A 111 27.39 9.91 -5.32
CA VAL A 111 27.83 9.72 -3.93
C VAL A 111 29.36 9.74 -3.80
N GLN A 112 30.09 9.22 -4.80
CA GLN A 112 31.55 9.26 -4.82
C GLN A 112 32.09 10.69 -5.02
N ALA A 113 31.45 11.47 -5.87
CA ALA A 113 31.83 12.86 -6.13
C ALA A 113 31.50 13.77 -4.95
N ASP A 114 30.37 13.53 -4.27
CA ASP A 114 29.93 14.32 -3.13
C ASP A 114 29.24 13.44 -2.06
N PRO A 115 30.01 12.88 -1.12
CA PRO A 115 29.45 12.07 -0.04
C PRO A 115 28.48 12.83 0.88
N ALA A 116 28.59 14.16 0.96
CA ALA A 116 27.73 15.00 1.81
C ALA A 116 26.29 15.08 1.29
N VAL A 117 26.02 14.62 0.06
CA VAL A 117 24.67 14.51 -0.49
C VAL A 117 23.74 13.67 0.39
N ILE A 118 24.29 12.71 1.15
CA ILE A 118 23.53 11.84 2.07
C ILE A 118 22.89 12.63 3.21
N ASP A 119 23.47 13.77 3.59
CA ASP A 119 22.98 14.65 4.67
C ASP A 119 22.33 15.93 4.13
N ALA A 120 22.16 16.03 2.80
CA ALA A 120 21.54 17.20 2.16
C ALA A 120 20.03 17.28 2.43
N SER A 121 19.39 18.38 2.00
CA SER A 121 17.94 18.51 2.08
C SER A 121 17.23 17.44 1.23
N ILE A 122 15.97 17.15 1.57
CA ILE A 122 15.12 16.20 0.82
C ILE A 122 15.11 16.56 -0.68
N ASP A 123 14.94 17.83 -0.99
CA ASP A 123 14.93 18.39 -2.34
C ASP A 123 16.24 18.09 -3.08
N ALA A 124 17.39 18.37 -2.44
CA ALA A 124 18.70 18.15 -3.03
C ALA A 124 19.01 16.65 -3.20
N GLN A 125 18.62 15.82 -2.24
CA GLN A 125 18.76 14.37 -2.35
C GLN A 125 17.89 13.81 -3.48
N LEU A 126 16.64 14.23 -3.57
CA LEU A 126 15.70 13.78 -4.60
C LEU A 126 16.21 14.19 -5.98
N GLN A 127 16.64 15.44 -6.13
CA GLN A 127 17.23 15.94 -7.37
C GLN A 127 18.45 15.11 -7.78
N ARG A 128 19.47 15.01 -6.90
CA ARG A 128 20.78 14.46 -7.26
C ARG A 128 20.85 12.94 -7.25
N LEU A 129 20.08 12.26 -6.40
CA LEU A 129 20.14 10.81 -6.23
C LEU A 129 19.01 10.07 -6.95
N VAL A 130 17.97 10.77 -7.42
CA VAL A 130 16.83 10.14 -8.09
C VAL A 130 16.60 10.74 -9.47
N LEU A 131 16.34 12.05 -9.55
CA LEU A 131 15.90 12.68 -10.80
C LEU A 131 17.02 12.82 -11.83
N GLU A 132 18.18 13.32 -11.45
CA GLU A 132 19.36 13.44 -12.33
C GLU A 132 19.78 12.06 -12.89
N PRO A 133 19.98 11.01 -12.06
CA PRO A 133 20.27 9.66 -12.56
C PRO A 133 19.22 9.12 -13.54
N ILE A 134 17.92 9.35 -13.28
CA ILE A 134 16.84 8.94 -14.18
C ILE A 134 16.89 9.72 -15.49
N SER A 135 17.11 11.03 -15.43
CA SER A 135 17.15 11.93 -16.59
C SER A 135 18.32 11.58 -17.52
N GLU A 136 19.52 11.41 -16.98
CA GLU A 136 20.74 11.07 -17.73
C GLU A 136 20.63 9.71 -18.42
N ASN A 137 19.85 8.80 -17.84
CA ASN A 137 19.68 7.43 -18.34
C ASN A 137 18.30 7.22 -18.98
N ALA A 138 17.51 8.27 -19.24
CA ALA A 138 16.11 8.17 -19.65
C ALA A 138 15.88 7.36 -20.93
N SER A 139 16.87 7.31 -21.83
CA SER A 139 16.83 6.51 -23.07
C SER A 139 17.21 5.04 -22.88
N GLN A 140 17.79 4.68 -21.74
CA GLN A 140 18.34 3.35 -21.45
C GLN A 140 17.55 2.58 -20.38
N ILE A 141 16.65 3.26 -19.67
CA ILE A 141 15.85 2.67 -18.59
C ILE A 141 14.38 2.62 -18.97
N PRO A 142 13.62 1.62 -18.48
CA PRO A 142 12.17 1.61 -18.61
C PRO A 142 11.53 2.68 -17.71
N MET A 143 10.21 2.81 -17.81
CA MET A 143 9.43 3.61 -16.87
C MET A 143 9.68 3.18 -15.42
N VAL A 144 9.99 4.15 -14.56
CA VAL A 144 10.14 3.99 -13.12
C VAL A 144 8.79 4.19 -12.43
N TYR A 145 8.37 3.23 -11.61
CA TYR A 145 7.16 3.32 -10.80
C TYR A 145 7.54 3.45 -9.32
N VAL A 146 7.14 4.55 -8.69
CA VAL A 146 7.34 4.81 -7.27
C VAL A 146 6.01 4.67 -6.55
N ILE A 147 5.95 3.74 -5.59
CA ILE A 147 4.78 3.52 -4.74
C ILE A 147 5.07 4.11 -3.35
N LEU A 148 4.27 5.10 -2.96
CA LEU A 148 4.35 5.74 -1.64
C LEU A 148 3.14 5.33 -0.81
N ASP A 149 3.33 4.46 0.17
CA ASP A 149 2.25 4.01 1.07
C ASP A 149 2.27 4.77 2.40
N GLY A 150 1.09 5.18 2.86
CA GLY A 150 0.90 5.83 4.15
C GLY A 150 1.40 7.28 4.19
N LEU A 151 1.29 8.07 3.13
CA LEU A 151 1.76 9.48 3.14
C LEU A 151 1.19 10.30 4.32
N ASP A 152 -0.05 10.04 4.75
CA ASP A 152 -0.67 10.67 5.93
C ASP A 152 0.01 10.31 7.28
N GLU A 153 0.83 9.26 7.28
CA GLU A 153 1.59 8.80 8.43
C GLU A 153 3.03 9.35 8.43
N CYS A 154 3.43 10.05 7.37
CA CYS A 154 4.73 10.67 7.24
C CYS A 154 4.80 12.00 8.00
N GLY A 155 5.64 12.09 9.03
CA GLY A 155 5.97 13.38 9.64
C GLY A 155 4.77 14.21 10.12
N VAL A 156 4.94 15.53 10.09
CA VAL A 156 3.88 16.52 10.35
C VAL A 156 3.25 17.02 9.03
N GLU A 157 2.11 17.71 9.14
CA GLU A 157 1.34 18.25 8.00
C GLU A 157 2.21 18.95 6.95
N ASP A 158 3.06 19.91 7.35
CA ASP A 158 3.93 20.65 6.43
C ASP A 158 4.88 19.75 5.63
N GLN A 159 5.37 18.66 6.23
CA GLN A 159 6.24 17.71 5.54
C GLN A 159 5.47 16.88 4.52
N GLN A 160 4.22 16.55 4.80
CA GLN A 160 3.34 15.83 3.86
C GLN A 160 3.02 16.73 2.66
N ILE A 161 2.68 18.00 2.92
CA ILE A 161 2.44 19.00 1.87
C ILE A 161 3.69 19.17 1.00
N HIS A 162 4.87 19.32 1.62
CA HIS A 162 6.14 19.47 0.91
C HIS A 162 6.42 18.28 -0.01
N ILE A 163 6.25 17.05 0.47
CA ILE A 163 6.43 15.84 -0.36
C ILE A 163 5.47 15.84 -1.55
N ILE A 164 4.20 16.21 -1.35
CA ILE A 164 3.23 16.27 -2.46
C ILE A 164 3.66 17.31 -3.50
N GLN A 165 4.08 18.50 -3.05
CA GLN A 165 4.52 19.58 -3.94
C GLN A 165 5.77 19.19 -4.75
N LEU A 166 6.73 18.50 -4.12
CA LEU A 166 7.89 17.94 -4.79
C LEU A 166 7.49 16.91 -5.86
N ILE A 167 6.57 16.01 -5.54
CA ILE A 167 6.09 15.03 -6.54
C ILE A 167 5.37 15.75 -7.68
N GLN A 168 4.55 16.75 -7.36
CA GLN A 168 3.85 17.57 -8.35
C GLN A 168 4.83 18.28 -9.31
N SER A 169 5.92 18.86 -8.80
CA SER A 169 6.93 19.48 -9.67
C SER A 169 7.58 18.43 -10.58
N ILE A 170 7.93 17.25 -10.05
CA ILE A 170 8.53 16.16 -10.84
C ILE A 170 7.61 15.71 -11.97
N VAL A 171 6.32 15.51 -11.70
CA VAL A 171 5.40 14.99 -12.71
C VAL A 171 5.06 16.00 -13.80
N THR A 172 5.32 17.29 -13.59
CA THR A 172 5.21 18.31 -14.65
C THR A 172 6.38 18.30 -15.63
N GLU A 173 7.50 17.68 -15.27
CA GLU A 173 8.65 17.54 -16.18
C GLU A 173 8.35 16.48 -17.25
N GLN A 174 8.13 16.92 -18.49
CA GLN A 174 7.60 16.05 -19.54
C GLN A 174 8.50 14.84 -19.86
N HIS A 175 9.82 15.00 -19.78
CA HIS A 175 10.76 13.99 -20.28
C HIS A 175 11.17 12.91 -19.28
N LEU A 176 10.82 13.03 -18.00
CA LEU A 176 11.21 12.01 -17.02
C LEU A 176 10.31 10.76 -17.11
N PRO A 177 10.88 9.55 -17.30
CA PRO A 177 10.14 8.29 -17.32
C PRO A 177 9.85 7.81 -15.88
N ILE A 178 9.13 8.62 -15.11
CA ILE A 178 8.78 8.33 -13.71
C ILE A 178 7.27 8.51 -13.46
N ARG A 179 6.69 7.62 -12.65
CA ARG A 179 5.31 7.70 -12.18
C ARG A 179 5.19 7.43 -10.69
N PHE A 180 4.19 8.06 -10.07
CA PHE A 180 3.91 7.95 -8.64
C PHE A 180 2.52 7.39 -8.38
N LEU A 181 2.45 6.32 -7.61
CA LEU A 181 1.22 5.87 -6.95
C LEU A 181 1.31 6.26 -5.47
N ILE A 182 0.48 7.20 -5.06
CA ILE A 182 0.44 7.69 -3.67
C ILE A 182 -0.76 7.06 -3.00
N ALA A 183 -0.56 6.40 -1.86
CA ALA A 183 -1.62 5.90 -1.01
C ALA A 183 -1.67 6.67 0.31
N SER A 184 -2.83 7.22 0.64
CA SER A 184 -3.01 7.98 1.89
C SER A 184 -4.47 8.03 2.35
N ARG A 185 -4.68 8.51 3.57
CA ARG A 185 -6.00 9.00 4.00
C ARG A 185 -6.35 10.30 3.29
N PRO A 186 -7.66 10.59 3.15
CA PRO A 186 -8.15 11.85 2.60
C PRO A 186 -8.09 12.96 3.66
N GLU A 187 -6.93 13.21 4.27
CA GLU A 187 -6.75 14.36 5.17
C GLU A 187 -6.95 15.66 4.39
N SER A 188 -7.50 16.71 5.03
CA SER A 188 -7.93 17.92 4.31
C SER A 188 -6.79 18.60 3.58
N TRP A 189 -5.61 18.71 4.21
CA TRP A 189 -4.43 19.32 3.59
C TRP A 189 -3.92 18.48 2.41
N ILE A 190 -3.88 17.14 2.53
CA ILE A 190 -3.49 16.24 1.43
C ILE A 190 -4.44 16.41 0.24
N GLN A 191 -5.75 16.40 0.49
CA GLN A 191 -6.77 16.62 -0.53
C GLN A 191 -6.59 17.95 -1.24
N THR A 192 -6.45 19.04 -0.48
CA THR A 192 -6.30 20.38 -1.03
C THR A 192 -5.03 20.51 -1.86
N THR A 193 -3.89 20.00 -1.38
CA THR A 193 -2.62 20.06 -2.13
C THR A 193 -2.69 19.23 -3.42
N LEU A 194 -3.25 18.02 -3.37
CA LEU A 194 -3.40 17.14 -4.54
C LEU A 194 -4.41 17.67 -5.58
N SER A 195 -5.41 18.44 -5.14
CA SER A 195 -6.46 19.01 -6.00
C SER A 195 -6.11 20.41 -6.54
N SER A 196 -4.90 20.91 -6.31
CA SER A 196 -4.46 22.23 -6.76
C SER A 196 -4.67 22.40 -8.28
N PRO A 197 -5.11 23.60 -8.76
CA PRO A 197 -5.36 23.88 -10.18
C PRO A 197 -4.20 23.59 -11.13
N SER A 198 -2.98 23.49 -10.59
CA SER A 198 -1.76 23.12 -11.31
C SER A 198 -1.70 21.64 -11.73
N ALA A 199 -2.62 20.79 -11.27
CA ALA A 199 -2.68 19.35 -11.58
C ALA A 199 -4.03 18.98 -12.22
N PRO A 200 -4.21 19.13 -13.55
CA PRO A 200 -5.44 18.73 -14.22
C PRO A 200 -5.70 17.21 -14.07
N SER A 201 -6.91 16.87 -13.61
CA SER A 201 -7.46 15.51 -13.48
C SER A 201 -6.52 14.45 -12.88
N LEU A 202 -6.18 14.58 -11.58
CA LEU A 202 -5.50 13.51 -10.84
C LEU A 202 -6.39 12.24 -10.79
N PRO A 203 -6.01 11.12 -11.43
CA PRO A 203 -6.73 9.87 -11.27
C PRO A 203 -6.76 9.47 -9.81
N THR A 204 -7.97 9.27 -9.30
CA THR A 204 -8.20 8.95 -7.89
C THR A 204 -8.99 7.66 -7.76
N VAL A 205 -8.51 6.75 -6.92
CA VAL A 205 -9.21 5.52 -6.53
C VAL A 205 -9.62 5.66 -5.07
N PHE A 206 -10.92 5.82 -4.80
CA PHE A 206 -11.46 6.02 -3.45
C PHE A 206 -12.15 4.77 -2.92
N LEU A 207 -11.56 4.11 -1.92
CA LEU A 207 -11.99 2.80 -1.43
C LEU A 207 -13.23 2.82 -0.51
N ASN A 208 -13.63 3.98 0.01
CA ASN A 208 -14.75 4.07 0.98
C ASN A 208 -16.13 4.18 0.31
N GLN A 209 -16.21 4.22 -1.02
CA GLN A 209 -17.46 4.27 -1.78
C GLN A 209 -17.76 2.97 -2.54
N ASP A 210 -16.92 1.95 -2.38
CA ASP A 210 -17.04 0.73 -3.16
C ASP A 210 -18.06 -0.22 -2.53
N LYS A 211 -19.15 -0.50 -3.26
CA LYS A 211 -20.02 -1.66 -3.03
C LYS A 211 -19.24 -2.99 -3.03
N GLU A 212 -18.03 -2.99 -3.60
CA GLU A 212 -17.09 -4.11 -3.61
C GLU A 212 -16.57 -4.43 -2.20
N ALA A 213 -16.52 -3.46 -1.28
CA ALA A 213 -15.91 -3.67 0.04
C ALA A 213 -16.63 -4.77 0.85
N ASP A 214 -17.96 -4.80 0.83
CA ASP A 214 -18.75 -5.81 1.56
C ASP A 214 -18.61 -7.19 0.92
N SER A 215 -18.64 -7.28 -0.42
CA SER A 215 -18.41 -8.55 -1.13
C SER A 215 -16.98 -9.08 -0.92
N ASP A 216 -15.99 -8.18 -0.89
CA ASP A 216 -14.60 -8.57 -0.64
C ASP A 216 -14.41 -9.04 0.81
N ILE A 217 -15.05 -8.37 1.78
CA ILE A 217 -15.02 -8.78 3.18
C ILE A 217 -15.74 -10.11 3.38
N GLN A 218 -16.84 -10.35 2.66
CA GLN A 218 -17.51 -11.65 2.65
C GLN A 218 -16.56 -12.75 2.16
N LEU A 219 -15.92 -12.56 0.99
CA LEU A 219 -14.95 -13.50 0.45
C LEU A 219 -13.77 -13.73 1.42
N PHE A 220 -13.31 -12.67 2.08
CA PHE A 220 -12.28 -12.74 3.11
C PHE A 220 -12.71 -13.61 4.29
N TYR A 221 -13.91 -13.40 4.85
CA TYR A 221 -14.42 -14.22 5.93
C TYR A 221 -14.58 -15.68 5.52
N GLU A 222 -15.19 -15.94 4.36
CA GLU A 222 -15.36 -17.30 3.85
C GLU A 222 -14.01 -18.02 3.72
N THR A 223 -12.98 -17.32 3.23
CA THR A 223 -11.63 -17.88 3.08
C THR A 223 -10.96 -18.12 4.42
N GLU A 224 -10.93 -17.13 5.31
CA GLU A 224 -10.27 -17.25 6.60
C GLU A 224 -10.97 -18.23 7.53
N PHE A 225 -12.30 -18.29 7.54
CA PHE A 225 -13.01 -19.27 8.36
C PHE A 225 -12.84 -20.70 7.83
N LYS A 226 -12.78 -20.91 6.52
CA LYS A 226 -12.36 -22.20 5.96
C LYS A 226 -10.96 -22.58 6.41
N ARG A 227 -10.02 -21.62 6.42
CA ARG A 227 -8.65 -21.83 6.92
C ARG A 227 -8.64 -22.19 8.41
N ILE A 228 -9.41 -21.49 9.24
CA ILE A 228 -9.54 -21.74 10.68
C ILE A 228 -10.17 -23.12 10.94
N HIS A 229 -11.23 -23.45 10.22
CA HIS A 229 -11.92 -24.74 10.33
C HIS A 229 -10.98 -25.91 10.02
N ASN A 230 -10.14 -25.77 9.00
CA ASN A 230 -9.22 -26.81 8.54
C ASN A 230 -7.86 -26.81 9.27
N ASP A 231 -7.66 -25.92 10.25
CA ASP A 231 -6.40 -25.84 11.00
C ASP A 231 -6.28 -27.04 11.97
N PRO A 232 -5.22 -27.87 11.86
CA PRO A 232 -5.04 -29.03 12.74
C PRO A 232 -5.03 -28.70 14.23
N ARG A 233 -4.64 -27.46 14.60
CA ARG A 233 -4.62 -26.99 15.99
C ARG A 233 -6.03 -26.88 16.59
N HIS A 234 -7.06 -26.79 15.74
CA HIS A 234 -8.45 -26.64 16.13
C HIS A 234 -9.26 -27.93 15.98
N ALA A 235 -8.67 -29.00 15.42
CA ALA A 235 -9.35 -30.23 15.02
C ALA A 235 -10.28 -30.81 16.10
N HIS A 236 -9.82 -30.89 17.35
CA HIS A 236 -10.65 -31.42 18.46
C HIS A 236 -11.89 -30.55 18.73
N SER A 237 -11.71 -29.23 18.74
CA SER A 237 -12.79 -28.28 19.03
C SER A 237 -13.74 -28.03 17.86
N MET A 238 -13.33 -28.37 16.64
CA MET A 238 -14.13 -28.21 15.41
C MET A 238 -14.93 -29.46 15.05
N THR A 239 -14.77 -30.58 15.76
CA THR A 239 -15.51 -31.83 15.49
C THR A 239 -17.03 -31.67 15.53
N SER A 240 -17.53 -30.74 16.36
CA SER A 240 -18.95 -30.44 16.50
C SER A 240 -19.41 -29.20 15.71
N ALA A 241 -18.57 -28.66 14.82
CA ALA A 241 -18.92 -27.49 14.03
C ALA A 241 -20.03 -27.83 13.02
N PRO A 242 -21.05 -26.96 12.84
CA PRO A 242 -22.01 -27.11 11.76
C PRO A 242 -21.32 -27.00 10.40
N SER A 243 -21.93 -27.52 9.34
CA SER A 243 -21.44 -27.33 7.96
C SER A 243 -22.53 -26.64 7.12
N PRO A 244 -22.26 -25.47 6.50
CA PRO A 244 -21.00 -24.70 6.56
C PRO A 244 -20.75 -24.06 7.94
N TRP A 245 -19.48 -23.77 8.25
CA TRP A 245 -19.08 -22.97 9.42
C TRP A 245 -18.22 -21.77 9.01
N PRO A 246 -18.55 -20.56 9.48
CA PRO A 246 -19.84 -20.15 10.06
C PRO A 246 -21.02 -20.37 9.10
N SER A 247 -22.25 -20.23 9.62
CA SER A 247 -23.42 -20.12 8.76
C SER A 247 -23.33 -18.87 7.87
N THR A 248 -24.00 -18.90 6.72
CA THR A 248 -24.09 -17.74 5.82
C THR A 248 -24.64 -16.51 6.55
N GLU A 249 -25.67 -16.67 7.39
CA GLU A 249 -26.25 -15.59 8.19
C GLU A 249 -25.22 -14.95 9.14
N ASN A 250 -24.36 -15.75 9.78
CA ASN A 250 -23.31 -15.22 10.65
C ASN A 250 -22.28 -14.42 9.84
N ILE A 251 -21.94 -14.88 8.63
CA ILE A 251 -21.04 -14.13 7.74
C ILE A 251 -21.69 -12.80 7.34
N GLU A 252 -22.98 -12.78 6.97
CA GLU A 252 -23.70 -11.56 6.63
C GLU A 252 -23.70 -10.54 7.79
N TRP A 253 -23.90 -10.98 9.03
CA TRP A 253 -23.79 -10.12 10.21
C TRP A 253 -22.39 -9.54 10.39
N LEU A 254 -21.36 -10.39 10.28
CA LEU A 254 -19.96 -9.97 10.39
C LEU A 254 -19.56 -8.97 9.30
N VAL A 255 -20.07 -9.12 8.08
CA VAL A 255 -19.88 -8.19 6.96
C VAL A 255 -20.51 -6.85 7.29
N ARG A 256 -21.77 -6.84 7.74
CA ARG A 256 -22.47 -5.61 8.15
C ARG A 256 -21.72 -4.87 9.27
N TRP A 257 -21.25 -5.60 10.28
CA TRP A 257 -20.48 -5.01 11.39
C TRP A 257 -19.10 -4.50 10.97
N ALA A 258 -18.48 -5.13 9.96
CA ALA A 258 -17.23 -4.63 9.41
C ALA A 258 -17.39 -3.28 8.70
N SER A 259 -18.59 -2.98 8.16
CA SER A 259 -18.92 -1.70 7.53
C SER A 259 -17.86 -1.24 6.52
N GLY A 260 -17.46 -2.15 5.62
CA GLY A 260 -16.42 -1.89 4.61
C GLY A 260 -14.95 -1.85 5.12
N GLN A 261 -14.70 -2.14 6.41
CA GLN A 261 -13.36 -2.06 7.01
C GLN A 261 -12.74 -3.45 7.25
N PHE A 262 -11.68 -3.76 6.50
CA PHE A 262 -10.92 -5.01 6.66
C PHE A 262 -10.22 -5.15 8.00
N ILE A 263 -9.93 -4.05 8.70
CA ILE A 263 -9.31 -4.11 10.02
C ILE A 263 -10.19 -4.85 11.02
N TYR A 264 -11.51 -4.64 10.96
CA TYR A 264 -12.47 -5.36 11.80
C TYR A 264 -12.49 -6.84 11.42
N ALA A 265 -12.60 -7.15 10.13
CA ALA A 265 -12.62 -8.53 9.66
C ALA A 265 -11.37 -9.31 10.06
N LYS A 266 -10.18 -8.73 9.90
CA LYS A 266 -8.90 -9.29 10.35
C LYS A 266 -8.84 -9.48 11.86
N MET A 267 -9.38 -8.53 12.64
CA MET A 267 -9.44 -8.63 14.09
C MET A 267 -10.31 -9.82 14.52
N VAL A 268 -11.51 -9.95 13.93
CA VAL A 268 -12.42 -11.06 14.21
C VAL A 268 -11.79 -12.40 13.86
N THR A 269 -11.25 -12.57 12.65
CA THR A 269 -10.66 -13.86 12.24
C THR A 269 -9.42 -14.21 13.05
N ARG A 270 -8.59 -13.21 13.41
CA ARG A 270 -7.45 -13.41 14.32
C ARG A 270 -7.89 -13.84 15.71
N PHE A 271 -8.91 -13.18 16.27
CA PHE A 271 -9.47 -13.54 17.57
C PHE A 271 -10.05 -14.95 17.52
N VAL A 272 -10.92 -15.25 16.57
CA VAL A 272 -11.57 -16.56 16.46
C VAL A 272 -10.56 -17.69 16.21
N GLY A 273 -9.56 -17.44 15.36
CA GLY A 273 -8.55 -18.43 14.99
C GLY A 273 -7.39 -18.61 15.97
N GLU A 274 -7.38 -17.93 17.12
CA GLU A 274 -6.25 -17.94 18.05
C GLU A 274 -5.98 -19.36 18.59
N PRO A 275 -4.74 -19.90 18.45
CA PRO A 275 -4.40 -21.23 18.93
C PRO A 275 -4.64 -21.39 20.43
N GLY A 276 -5.07 -22.58 20.85
CA GLY A 276 -5.36 -22.89 22.26
C GLY A 276 -6.76 -22.47 22.74
N HIS A 277 -7.58 -21.89 21.85
CA HIS A 277 -8.98 -21.56 22.13
C HIS A 277 -9.91 -22.24 21.12
N SER A 278 -11.16 -22.49 21.53
CA SER A 278 -12.19 -23.03 20.63
C SER A 278 -12.68 -21.93 19.67
N PRO A 279 -12.54 -22.10 18.34
CA PRO A 279 -13.06 -21.12 17.38
C PRO A 279 -14.58 -20.98 17.44
N ILE A 280 -15.30 -22.07 17.69
CA ILE A 280 -16.76 -22.06 17.87
C ILE A 280 -17.14 -21.11 19.01
N ARG A 281 -16.54 -21.28 20.19
CA ARG A 281 -16.83 -20.42 21.36
C ARG A 281 -16.45 -18.96 21.13
N ARG A 282 -15.33 -18.70 20.47
CA ARG A 282 -14.91 -17.33 20.18
C ARG A 282 -15.80 -16.66 19.15
N LEU A 283 -16.26 -17.40 18.14
CA LEU A 283 -17.24 -16.90 17.19
C LEU A 283 -18.56 -16.59 17.89
N GLU A 284 -19.03 -17.44 18.81
CA GLU A 284 -20.21 -17.16 19.64
C GLU A 284 -20.05 -15.84 20.41
N ILE A 285 -18.87 -15.58 21.00
CA ILE A 285 -18.58 -14.31 21.69
C ILE A 285 -18.70 -13.11 20.74
N VAL A 286 -18.13 -13.21 19.54
CA VAL A 286 -18.21 -12.12 18.55
C VAL A 286 -19.65 -11.88 18.08
N LEU A 287 -20.44 -12.94 17.95
CA LEU A 287 -21.82 -12.90 17.47
C LEU A 287 -22.84 -12.52 18.55
N GLN A 288 -22.46 -12.47 19.83
CA GLN A 288 -23.36 -12.00 20.88
C GLN A 288 -23.74 -10.55 20.59
N PRO A 289 -25.04 -10.21 20.62
CA PRO A 289 -25.46 -8.84 20.41
C PRO A 289 -24.81 -7.95 21.47
N ASN A 290 -23.95 -7.03 21.03
CA ASN A 290 -23.45 -5.95 21.88
C ASN A 290 -24.67 -5.24 22.46
N SER A 291 -24.97 -5.52 23.72
CA SER A 291 -25.97 -4.80 24.50
C SER A 291 -25.31 -3.47 24.90
N GLY A 292 -25.25 -2.54 23.95
CA GLY A 292 -24.74 -1.18 24.17
C GLY A 292 -23.61 -0.78 23.22
N LEU A 293 -24.01 -0.15 22.11
CA LEU A 293 -23.45 1.10 21.62
C LEU A 293 -24.62 1.93 21.07
#